data_AF-A0A961V6Y2-F1
#
_entry.id   AF-A0A961V6Y2-F1
#
_cell.length_a   1.000
_cell.length_b   1.000
_cell.length_c   1.000
_cell.angle_alpha   90.00
_cell.angle_beta   90.00
_cell.angle_gamma   90.00
#
_symmetry.space_group_name_H-M   'P 1'
#
loop_
_entity.id
_entity.type
_entity.pdbx_description
1 polymer ?
#
loop_
_entity_poly.entity_id
_entity_poly.type
_entity_poly.pdbx_seq_one_letter_code
_entity_poly.pdbx_strand_id
1 'polypeptide(L)'
;MPRHAVSARQSTNVCGLAMEELHAIVRRYPEREMDFRRLCQRDAEFRSICGDYQEAVAAVGRLRKAGMSDADGRVAHYTAFLAELETEILGRLARSQPRV
;
A
#
# COMPACT_ATOMS: atom_id res chain seq x y z
N MET A 1 33.84 7.61 12.54
CA MET A 1 32.45 7.83 12.99
C MET A 1 31.57 6.66 12.51
N PRO A 2 31.29 5.62 13.33
CA PRO A 2 30.34 4.58 12.95
C PRO A 2 29.16 4.47 13.94
N ARG A 3 27.93 4.50 13.44
CA ARG A 3 26.71 3.94 14.06
C ARG A 3 25.77 3.54 12.91
N HIS A 4 25.90 2.34 12.37
CA HIS A 4 25.19 1.12 12.76
C HIS A 4 23.66 1.28 12.93
N ALA A 5 22.98 0.55 12.04
CA ALA A 5 21.81 -0.29 12.31
C ALA A 5 20.52 0.42 12.74
N VAL A 6 19.65 0.67 11.75
CA VAL A 6 18.21 0.58 11.98
C VAL A 6 17.84 -0.90 11.89
N SER A 7 17.86 -1.56 13.05
CA SER A 7 17.32 -2.90 13.24
C SER A 7 16.16 -2.84 14.22
N ALA A 8 15.16 -3.65 13.92
CA ALA A 8 14.09 -4.12 14.79
C ALA A 8 12.93 -3.15 15.03
N ARG A 9 11.79 -3.44 14.38
CA ARG A 9 10.62 -4.11 15.02
C ARG A 9 9.37 -3.84 14.20
N GLN A 10 8.73 -4.92 13.74
CA GLN A 10 7.29 -5.13 13.91
C GLN A 10 6.93 -6.58 13.54
N SER A 11 7.27 -7.49 14.46
CA SER A 11 6.53 -8.74 14.63
C SER A 11 5.47 -8.48 15.71
N THR A 12 4.26 -8.13 15.31
CA THR A 12 3.06 -8.25 16.15
C THR A 12 1.81 -8.14 15.27
N ASN A 13 1.02 -9.22 15.23
CA ASN A 13 -0.39 -9.26 14.79
C ASN A 13 -0.70 -9.39 13.28
N VAL A 14 -0.29 -10.52 12.69
CA VAL A 14 -0.51 -10.89 11.27
C VAL A 14 -2.01 -11.00 10.87
N CYS A 15 -2.94 -11.04 11.84
CA CYS A 15 -4.38 -11.17 11.56
C CYS A 15 -5.17 -9.84 11.70
N GLY A 16 -4.64 -8.84 12.41
CA GLY A 16 -5.28 -7.54 12.61
C GLY A 16 -4.77 -6.44 11.67
N LEU A 17 -3.47 -6.46 11.35
CA LEU A 17 -2.83 -5.48 10.46
C LEU A 17 -3.25 -5.64 8.99
N ALA A 18 -3.60 -6.86 8.57
CA ALA A 18 -4.00 -7.15 7.19
C ALA A 18 -5.28 -6.40 6.75
N MET A 19 -6.16 -6.04 7.70
CA MET A 19 -7.36 -5.24 7.41
C MET A 19 -7.02 -3.76 7.20
N GLU A 20 -5.99 -3.25 7.89
CA GLU A 20 -5.54 -1.89 7.70
C GLU A 20 -4.84 -1.77 6.35
N GLU A 21 -3.91 -2.64 6.00
CA GLU A 21 -3.10 -2.59 4.77
C GLU A 21 -3.94 -2.47 3.47
N LEU A 22 -5.17 -2.99 3.46
CA LEU A 22 -6.06 -2.95 2.31
C LEU A 22 -6.95 -1.69 2.24
N HIS A 23 -7.08 -0.94 3.32
CA HIS A 23 -8.12 0.08 3.44
C HIS A 23 -8.01 1.16 2.35
N ALA A 24 -6.81 1.65 2.08
CA ALA A 24 -6.60 2.67 1.05
C ALA A 24 -6.98 2.20 -0.36
N ILE A 25 -6.59 0.98 -0.75
CA ILE A 25 -6.87 0.46 -2.10
C ILE A 25 -8.31 -0.03 -2.26
N VAL A 26 -8.90 -0.63 -1.22
CA VAL A 26 -10.31 -1.04 -1.20
C VAL A 26 -11.23 0.17 -1.27
N ARG A 27 -10.89 1.27 -0.59
CA ARG A 27 -11.66 2.52 -0.71
C ARG A 27 -11.65 3.07 -2.14
N ARG A 28 -10.59 2.81 -2.90
CA ARG A 28 -10.47 3.21 -4.31
C ARG A 28 -11.23 2.26 -5.24
N TYR A 29 -11.34 0.98 -4.88
CA TYR A 29 -11.96 -0.09 -5.67
C TYR A 29 -12.89 -0.97 -4.83
N PRO A 30 -14.00 -0.41 -4.32
CA PRO A 30 -14.91 -1.13 -3.42
C PRO A 30 -15.54 -2.36 -4.10
N GLU A 31 -15.76 -2.31 -5.41
CA GLU A 31 -16.34 -3.39 -6.19
C GLU A 31 -15.46 -4.65 -6.26
N ARG A 32 -14.15 -4.52 -5.96
CA ARG A 32 -13.17 -5.62 -5.96
C ARG A 32 -12.71 -6.02 -4.56
N GLU A 33 -13.37 -5.54 -3.51
CA GLU A 33 -12.95 -5.75 -2.12
C GLU A 33 -12.73 -7.24 -1.78
N MET A 34 -13.64 -8.12 -2.19
CA MET A 34 -13.52 -9.55 -1.90
C MET A 34 -12.28 -10.18 -2.55
N ASP A 35 -11.91 -9.72 -3.74
CA ASP A 35 -10.74 -10.26 -4.44
C ASP A 35 -9.45 -9.78 -3.79
N PHE A 36 -9.38 -8.51 -3.38
CA PHE A 36 -8.28 -7.98 -2.57
C PHE A 36 -8.09 -8.78 -1.28
N ARG A 37 -9.18 -9.00 -0.53
CA ARG A 37 -9.15 -9.75 0.72
C ARG A 37 -8.68 -11.20 0.52
N ARG A 38 -9.17 -11.88 -0.52
CA ARG A 38 -8.76 -13.26 -0.84
C ARG A 38 -7.29 -13.35 -1.20
N LEU A 39 -6.78 -12.42 -2.01
CA LEU A 39 -5.39 -12.43 -2.44
C LEU A 39 -4.46 -12.10 -1.28
N CYS A 40 -4.77 -11.09 -0.45
CA CYS A 40 -3.98 -10.77 0.75
C CYS A 40 -3.87 -11.92 1.75
N GLN A 41 -4.91 -12.76 1.88
CA GLN A 41 -4.86 -13.91 2.78
C GLN A 41 -3.91 -15.01 2.30
N ARG A 42 -3.63 -15.07 0.99
CA ARG A 42 -2.87 -16.15 0.36
C ARG A 42 -1.49 -15.73 -0.14
N ASP A 43 -1.29 -14.44 -0.40
CA ASP A 43 -0.07 -13.87 -0.96
C ASP A 43 0.48 -12.80 -0.02
N ALA A 44 1.57 -13.15 0.67
CA ALA A 44 2.24 -12.27 1.62
C ALA A 44 2.96 -11.09 0.93
N GLU A 45 3.41 -11.27 -0.31
CA GLU A 45 4.07 -10.23 -1.09
C GLU A 45 3.03 -9.20 -1.56
N PHE A 46 1.88 -9.69 -2.05
CA PHE A 46 0.74 -8.83 -2.37
C PHE A 46 0.30 -7.98 -1.18
N ARG A 47 0.21 -8.60 0.00
CA ARG A 47 -0.09 -7.90 1.25
C ARG A 47 0.93 -6.81 1.57
N SER A 48 2.23 -7.08 1.38
CA SER A 48 3.29 -6.07 1.57
C SER A 48 3.08 -4.85 0.67
N ILE A 49 2.78 -5.08 -0.61
CA ILE A 49 2.55 -4.00 -1.59
C ILE A 49 1.32 -3.17 -1.22
N CYS A 50 0.24 -3.81 -0.71
CA CYS A 50 -0.92 -3.07 -0.19
C CYS A 50 -0.56 -2.22 1.04
N GLY A 51 0.28 -2.75 1.94
CA GLY A 51 0.83 -2.00 3.07
C GLY A 51 1.62 -0.77 2.62
N ASP A 52 2.52 -0.93 1.65
CA ASP A 52 3.31 0.17 1.07
C ASP A 52 2.40 1.23 0.43
N TYR A 53 1.35 0.80 -0.28
CA TYR A 53 0.36 1.70 -0.88
C TYR A 53 -0.36 2.51 0.19
N GLN A 54 -0.81 1.86 1.26
CA GLN A 54 -1.45 2.53 2.39
C GLN A 54 -0.52 3.55 3.04
N GLU A 55 0.73 3.19 3.30
CA GLU A 55 1.69 4.10 3.92
C GLU A 55 1.95 5.33 3.04
N ALA A 56 2.10 5.13 1.72
CA ALA A 56 2.29 6.21 0.77
C ALA A 56 1.05 7.13 0.69
N VAL A 57 -0.17 6.59 0.71
CA VAL A 57 -1.41 7.40 0.77
C VAL A 57 -1.44 8.24 2.05
N ALA A 58 -1.08 7.63 3.20
CA ALA A 58 -1.02 8.35 4.47
C ALA A 58 0.06 9.45 4.46
N ALA A 59 1.21 9.20 3.83
CA ALA A 59 2.28 10.18 3.67
C ALA A 59 1.82 11.40 2.85
N VAL A 60 1.20 11.18 1.68
CA VAL A 60 0.62 12.27 0.86
C VAL A 60 -0.44 13.04 1.66
N GLY A 61 -1.31 12.33 2.38
CA GLY A 61 -2.31 12.95 3.25
C GLY A 61 -1.70 13.85 4.32
N ARG A 62 -0.58 13.44 4.95
CA ARG A 62 0.15 14.26 5.93
C ARG A 62 0.81 15.48 5.28
N LEU A 63 1.42 15.32 4.10
CA LEU A 63 2.07 16.41 3.38
C LEU A 63 1.06 17.49 2.95
N ARG A 64 -0.07 17.09 2.38
CA ARG A 64 -1.14 18.03 1.98
C ARG A 64 -1.74 18.75 3.19
N LYS A 65 -1.95 18.06 4.30
CA LYS A 65 -2.39 18.68 5.57
C LYS A 65 -1.37 19.68 6.12
N ALA A 66 -0.08 19.48 5.85
CA ALA A 66 0.98 20.41 6.21
C ALA A 66 1.11 21.60 5.23
N GLY A 67 0.20 21.74 4.25
CA GLY A 67 0.18 22.85 3.30
C GLY A 67 1.08 22.65 2.08
N MET A 68 1.64 21.44 1.89
CA MET A 68 2.43 21.13 0.70
C MET A 68 1.52 20.99 -0.51
N SER A 69 1.87 21.65 -1.61
CA SER A 69 1.14 21.56 -2.87
C SER A 69 1.51 20.31 -3.65
N ASP A 70 0.73 19.98 -4.68
CA ASP A 70 1.08 18.87 -5.59
C ASP A 70 2.35 19.14 -6.41
N ALA A 71 2.81 20.39 -6.48
CA ALA A 71 4.08 20.76 -7.09
C ALA A 71 5.28 20.55 -6.14
N ASP A 72 5.05 20.26 -4.87
CA ASP A 72 6.12 19.87 -3.95
C ASP A 72 6.72 18.53 -4.38
N GLY A 73 8.05 18.48 -4.51
CA GLY A 73 8.76 17.30 -4.99
C GLY A 73 8.48 16.03 -4.19
N ARG A 74 8.16 16.14 -2.89
CA ARG A 74 7.80 14.99 -2.05
C ARG A 74 6.41 14.48 -2.39
N VAL A 75 5.45 15.39 -2.58
CA VAL A 75 4.08 15.04 -2.98
C VAL A 75 4.08 14.42 -4.36
N ALA A 76 4.81 15.00 -5.31
CA ALA A 76 4.98 14.46 -6.65
C ALA A 76 5.62 13.06 -6.63
N HIS A 77 6.68 12.86 -5.85
CA HIS A 77 7.36 11.57 -5.71
C HIS A 77 6.41 10.48 -5.15
N TYR A 78 5.73 10.75 -4.04
CA TYR A 78 4.79 9.78 -3.48
C TYR A 78 3.60 9.53 -4.41
N THR A 79 3.15 10.53 -5.16
CA THR A 79 2.05 10.35 -6.13
C THR A 79 2.47 9.45 -7.29
N ALA A 80 3.69 9.60 -7.80
CA ALA A 80 4.24 8.71 -8.82
C ALA A 80 4.40 7.28 -8.27
N PHE A 81 4.94 7.14 -7.06
CA PHE A 81 5.09 5.84 -6.41
C PHE A 81 3.74 5.14 -6.16
N LEU A 82 2.71 5.89 -5.78
CA LEU A 82 1.34 5.36 -5.66
C LEU A 82 0.81 4.78 -6.97
N ALA A 83 1.11 5.42 -8.11
CA ALA A 83 0.68 4.93 -9.43
C ALA A 83 1.40 3.63 -9.82
N GLU A 84 2.68 3.49 -9.47
CA GLU A 84 3.45 2.26 -9.66
C GLU A 84 2.86 1.10 -8.82
N LEU A 85 2.66 1.34 -7.53
CA LEU A 85 2.06 0.35 -6.63
C LEU A 85 0.65 -0.04 -7.07
N GLU A 86 -0.18 0.92 -7.49
CA GLU A 86 -1.53 0.65 -8.00
C GLU A 86 -1.49 -0.23 -9.25
N THR A 87 -0.56 0.04 -10.17
CA THR A 87 -0.37 -0.77 -11.38
C THR A 87 0.03 -2.20 -11.02
N GLU A 88 0.95 -2.37 -10.08
CA GLU A 88 1.37 -3.69 -9.64
C GLU A 88 0.24 -4.47 -8.94
N ILE A 89 -0.47 -3.81 -8.02
CA ILE A 89 -1.60 -4.38 -7.28
C ILE A 89 -2.68 -4.87 -8.26
N LEU A 90 -3.08 -4.02 -9.22
CA LEU A 90 -4.09 -4.39 -10.21
C LEU A 90 -3.61 -5.50 -11.15
N GLY A 91 -2.32 -5.48 -11.52
CA GLY A 91 -1.70 -6.55 -12.31
C GLY A 91 -1.73 -7.90 -11.59
N ARG A 92 -1.39 -7.93 -10.29
CA ARG A 92 -1.46 -9.15 -9.47
C ARG A 92 -2.91 -9.64 -9.31
N LEU A 93 -3.84 -8.72 -9.06
CA LEU A 93 -5.26 -9.03 -8.95
C LEU A 93 -5.81 -9.67 -10.24
N ALA A 94 -5.51 -9.08 -11.39
CA ALA A 94 -5.94 -9.60 -12.70
C ALA A 94 -5.36 -10.98 -13.02
N ARG A 95 -4.13 -11.27 -12.57
CA ARG A 95 -3.52 -12.61 -12.71
C ARG A 95 -4.11 -13.65 -11.75
N SER A 96 -4.66 -13.19 -10.62
CA SER A 96 -5.25 -14.07 -9.60
C SER A 96 -6.67 -14.53 -9.95
N GLN A 97 -7.40 -13.79 -10.78
CA GLN A 97 -8.72 -14.19 -11.24
C GLN A 97 -8.58 -15.23 -12.36
N PRO A 98 -9.18 -16.43 -12.22
CA PRO A 98 -9.25 -17.37 -13.33
C PRO A 98 -10.12 -16.76 -14.44
N ARG A 99 -9.59 -16.72 -15.67
CA ARG A 99 -10.41 -16.41 -16.85
C ARG A 99 -11.45 -17.53 -16.99
N VAL A 100 -12.69 -17.23 -16.62
CA VAL A 100 -13.87 -18.02 -16.99
C VAL A 100 -14.18 -17.88 -18.47
#